data_AF-A0A0C2GUC5-F1
#
_entry.id   AF-A0A0C2GUC5-F1
#
_cell.length_a   1.000
_cell.length_b   1.000
_cell.length_c   1.000
_cell.angle_alpha   90.00
_cell.angle_beta   90.00
_cell.angle_gamma   90.00
#
_symmetry.space_group_name_H-M   'P 1'
#
loop_
_entity.id
_entity.type
_entity.pdbx_description
1 polymer ?
#
loop_
_entity_poly.entity_id
_entity_poly.type
_entity_poly.pdbx_seq_one_letter_code
_entity_poly.pdbx_strand_id
1 'polypeptide(L)'
;MFYYTQALSYFIACIFRRCLGCGFALFCGKECQTLGWKDHKAECKGLRKVSSIPDIEIRMLGRIVLRHKEICSGKDKKTENFYKDRTSKRSLLEIWAHTDLIQKDHYAMRKFEDIYEQLVGFYETKFLLPKEIVFELHCRDYINRHAISDRGYMKFQEIGKGLYLDLCAYDHSCRPNTIYTCNGFIATLRALNSNVVMEDKTRTFYSYIDLLSSLQQRKKQLKDTWYFDCQCERCTDPDDHILTSILCPRCPLRKLQEYVMEAVSAMRFVDKIIEDREMEQMPKKTRIEFLEDLLERFTKILSGSNIYLCKLIQIHSCSRNIGIFLNNLDRCEEAVKYFREADEILEFTLDSGHPMTVENRELLEQTLKNLGIPPKTEKVENSAEKDTAAHEKASSNVKAESSEEKAAEDPKNGVQKKAENSIVTENTNPEKPKQAAPPGKTKQKMMKYADLFSDDLSDLPDLIL
;
A
#
# COMPACT_ATOMS: atom_id res chain seq x y z
N MET A 1 13.58 -16.88 11.64
CA MET A 1 12.80 -17.85 12.44
C MET A 1 11.61 -18.39 11.65
N PHE A 2 11.82 -18.81 10.40
CA PHE A 2 10.74 -18.75 9.39
C PHE A 2 10.58 -20.05 8.64
N TYR A 3 9.33 -20.39 8.38
CA TYR A 3 8.96 -21.38 7.38
C TYR A 3 7.80 -20.88 6.56
N TYR A 4 7.99 -20.90 5.24
CA TYR A 4 6.99 -20.64 4.20
C TYR A 4 5.67 -21.35 4.50
N THR A 5 4.54 -20.72 4.14
CA THR A 5 3.27 -21.44 3.93
C THR A 5 2.75 -21.33 2.50
N GLN A 6 3.25 -20.38 1.69
CA GLN A 6 3.09 -20.37 0.23
C GLN A 6 4.44 -20.15 -0.45
N ALA A 7 4.69 -20.90 -1.52
CA ALA A 7 5.85 -20.75 -2.39
C ALA A 7 5.39 -20.22 -3.76
N LEU A 8 4.91 -18.98 -3.78
CA LEU A 8 4.34 -18.33 -4.97
C LEU A 8 5.22 -17.17 -5.46
N SER A 9 6.36 -17.51 -6.07
CA SER A 9 7.11 -16.59 -6.95
C SER A 9 8.08 -17.31 -7.89
N TYR A 10 8.71 -18.41 -7.45
CA TYR A 10 9.60 -19.25 -8.27
C TYR A 10 8.85 -20.11 -9.30
N PHE A 11 8.24 -19.47 -10.30
CA PHE A 11 7.56 -20.13 -11.41
C PHE A 11 8.50 -20.51 -12.56
N ILE A 12 9.56 -21.26 -12.24
CA ILE A 12 10.19 -22.21 -13.15
C ILE A 12 10.21 -23.58 -12.47
N ALA A 13 9.21 -24.41 -12.80
CA ALA A 13 9.18 -25.87 -12.60
C ALA A 13 9.53 -26.46 -11.19
N CYS A 14 9.45 -25.69 -10.10
CA CYS A 14 9.67 -26.22 -8.74
C CYS A 14 8.56 -27.21 -8.32
N ILE A 15 8.80 -28.52 -8.49
CA ILE A 15 7.93 -29.59 -8.01
C ILE A 15 8.03 -29.68 -6.47
N PHE A 16 7.17 -28.95 -5.76
CA PHE A 16 7.13 -28.97 -4.30
C PHE A 16 6.73 -30.34 -3.76
N ARG A 17 7.54 -30.87 -2.84
CA ARG A 17 7.30 -32.15 -2.17
C ARG A 17 6.51 -31.93 -0.89
N ARG A 18 5.37 -32.61 -0.74
CA ARG A 18 4.57 -32.62 0.50
C ARG A 18 5.24 -33.44 1.59
N CYS A 19 5.09 -33.00 2.84
CA CYS A 19 5.48 -33.79 4.01
C CYS A 19 4.62 -35.06 4.12
N LEU A 20 5.20 -36.24 3.93
CA LEU A 20 4.50 -37.52 4.11
C LEU A 20 3.93 -37.70 5.54
N GLY A 21 4.47 -36.99 6.53
CA GLY A 21 4.02 -37.07 7.93
C GLY A 21 2.76 -36.28 8.25
N CYS A 22 2.34 -35.31 7.41
CA CYS A 22 1.15 -34.49 7.66
C CYS A 22 0.33 -34.09 6.41
N GLY A 23 0.83 -34.27 5.19
CA GLY A 23 0.15 -33.89 3.94
C GLY A 23 0.17 -32.39 3.60
N PHE A 24 0.29 -31.51 4.59
CA PHE A 24 0.19 -30.05 4.44
C PHE A 24 1.50 -29.33 4.04
N ALA A 25 2.58 -29.52 4.79
CA ALA A 25 3.80 -28.72 4.57
C ALA A 25 4.50 -29.06 3.24
N LEU A 26 4.94 -28.02 2.52
CA LEU A 26 5.57 -28.09 1.20
C LEU A 26 7.05 -27.70 1.27
N PHE A 27 7.88 -28.39 0.49
CA PHE A 27 9.34 -28.23 0.46
C PHE A 27 9.88 -28.22 -0.98
N CYS A 28 10.91 -27.40 -1.25
CA CYS A 28 11.57 -27.37 -2.57
C CYS A 28 12.26 -28.71 -2.94
N GLY A 29 12.72 -29.44 -1.91
CA GLY A 29 13.63 -30.58 -2.02
C GLY A 29 13.94 -31.14 -0.63
N LYS A 30 14.83 -32.14 -0.57
CA LYS A 30 15.21 -32.83 0.69
C LYS A 30 15.98 -31.90 1.62
N GLU A 31 16.68 -30.93 1.05
CA GLU A 31 17.50 -29.90 1.68
C GLU A 31 16.60 -28.92 2.43
N CYS A 32 15.60 -28.36 1.72
CA CYS A 32 14.53 -27.55 2.31
C CYS A 32 13.79 -28.29 3.44
N GLN A 33 13.51 -29.58 3.25
CA GLN A 33 12.81 -30.41 4.24
C GLN A 33 13.65 -30.67 5.49
N THR A 34 14.92 -31.04 5.33
CA THR A 34 15.86 -31.25 6.45
C THR A 34 16.08 -29.97 7.25
N LEU A 35 16.27 -28.83 6.57
CA LEU A 35 16.41 -27.52 7.22
C LEU A 35 15.13 -27.11 7.96
N GLY A 36 13.96 -27.27 7.33
CA GLY A 36 12.66 -26.93 7.90
C GLY A 36 12.18 -27.86 9.01
N TRP A 37 12.74 -29.07 9.12
CA TRP A 37 12.31 -30.06 10.12
C TRP A 37 12.47 -29.56 11.56
N LYS A 38 13.42 -28.64 11.82
CA LYS A 38 13.62 -28.03 13.14
C LYS A 38 12.33 -27.41 13.70
N ASP A 39 11.71 -26.50 12.95
CA ASP A 39 10.43 -25.88 13.35
C ASP A 39 9.23 -26.80 13.02
N HIS A 40 9.24 -27.45 11.85
CA HIS A 40 8.09 -28.24 11.39
C HIS A 40 7.81 -29.50 12.22
N LYS A 41 8.81 -30.09 12.90
CA LYS A 41 8.63 -31.30 13.73
C LYS A 41 7.57 -31.14 14.81
N ALA A 42 7.44 -29.95 15.40
CA ALA A 42 6.41 -29.67 16.41
C ALA A 42 5.02 -29.47 15.79
N GLU A 43 4.93 -28.82 14.62
CA GLU A 43 3.68 -28.62 13.88
C GLU A 43 3.16 -29.91 13.23
N CYS A 44 4.03 -30.79 12.77
CA CYS A 44 3.68 -31.91 11.87
C CYS A 44 2.59 -32.84 12.44
N LYS A 45 2.61 -33.12 13.75
CA LYS A 45 1.55 -33.91 14.40
C LYS A 45 0.27 -33.13 14.63
N GLY A 46 0.34 -31.80 14.80
CA GLY A 46 -0.83 -30.92 14.86
C GLY A 46 -1.51 -30.81 13.50
N LEU A 47 -0.74 -30.51 12.46
CA LEU A 47 -1.20 -30.40 11.07
C LEU A 47 -1.93 -31.65 10.57
N ARG A 48 -1.51 -32.85 10.98
CA ARG A 48 -2.22 -34.09 10.61
C ARG A 48 -3.62 -34.24 11.24
N LYS A 49 -3.96 -33.48 12.29
CA LYS A 49 -5.28 -33.55 12.95
C LYS A 49 -6.33 -32.64 12.31
N VAL A 50 -5.91 -31.61 11.59
CA VAL A 50 -6.76 -30.47 11.18
C VAL A 50 -7.09 -30.54 9.69
N SER A 51 -8.26 -30.02 9.31
CA SER A 51 -8.71 -29.91 7.92
C SER A 51 -8.12 -28.68 7.21
N SER A 52 -7.91 -27.60 7.95
CA SER A 52 -7.27 -26.35 7.51
C SER A 52 -5.97 -26.10 8.25
N ILE A 53 -5.10 -25.25 7.71
CA ILE A 53 -3.88 -24.79 8.39
C ILE A 53 -4.30 -23.71 9.42
N PRO A 54 -3.93 -23.81 10.70
CA PRO A 54 -4.26 -22.78 11.69
C PRO A 54 -3.56 -21.45 11.41
N ASP A 55 -4.14 -20.36 11.92
CA ASP A 55 -3.68 -19.00 11.69
C ASP A 55 -2.20 -18.79 12.06
N ILE A 56 -1.62 -17.82 11.36
CA ILE A 56 -0.18 -17.56 11.44
C ILE A 56 0.26 -17.15 12.85
N GLU A 57 -0.58 -16.47 13.62
CA GLU A 57 -0.30 -16.05 14.99
C GLU A 57 -0.14 -17.27 15.93
N ILE A 58 -1.03 -18.27 15.82
CA ILE A 58 -0.98 -19.52 16.60
C ILE A 58 0.30 -20.30 16.25
N ARG A 59 0.58 -20.44 14.95
CA ARG A 59 1.76 -21.20 14.47
C ARG A 59 3.06 -20.49 14.85
N MET A 60 3.14 -19.16 14.68
CA MET A 60 4.31 -18.36 15.00
C MET A 60 4.58 -18.34 16.51
N LEU A 61 3.56 -18.12 17.35
CA LEU A 61 3.70 -18.16 18.80
C LEU A 61 4.24 -19.52 19.28
N GLY A 62 3.73 -20.64 18.76
CA GLY A 62 4.24 -21.96 19.14
C GLY A 62 5.69 -22.23 18.73
N ARG A 63 6.16 -21.67 17.60
CA ARG A 63 7.59 -21.67 17.25
C ARG A 63 8.40 -20.84 18.25
N ILE A 64 7.89 -19.67 18.65
CA ILE A 64 8.52 -18.76 19.63
C ILE A 64 8.67 -19.45 20.99
N VAL A 65 7.59 -20.04 21.50
CA VAL A 65 7.57 -20.87 22.72
C VAL A 65 8.56 -22.04 22.62
N LEU A 66 8.58 -22.78 21.51
CA LEU A 66 9.50 -23.90 21.30
C LEU A 66 10.97 -23.46 21.31
N ARG A 67 11.34 -22.43 20.53
CA ARG A 67 12.74 -21.98 20.47
C ARG A 67 13.20 -21.33 21.77
N HIS A 68 12.33 -20.58 22.46
CA HIS A 68 12.63 -20.08 23.80
C HIS A 68 12.92 -21.24 24.76
N LYS A 69 12.09 -22.29 24.75
CA LYS A 69 12.30 -23.52 25.53
C LYS A 69 13.62 -24.24 25.19
N GLU A 70 14.04 -24.22 23.93
CA GLU A 70 15.33 -24.80 23.51
C GLU A 70 16.54 -23.96 23.96
N ILE A 71 16.43 -22.63 23.94
CA ILE A 71 17.46 -21.71 24.46
C ILE A 71 17.60 -21.85 25.98
N CYS A 72 16.48 -21.79 26.73
CA CYS A 72 16.48 -21.93 28.18
C CYS A 72 16.95 -23.31 28.68
N SER A 73 16.88 -24.36 27.82
CA SER A 73 17.44 -25.68 28.12
C SER A 73 18.83 -25.93 27.51
N GLY A 74 19.48 -24.91 26.94
CA GLY A 74 20.83 -25.00 26.37
C GLY A 74 20.95 -25.93 25.16
N LYS A 75 19.83 -26.23 24.48
CA LYS A 75 19.77 -27.08 23.28
C LYS A 75 20.13 -26.30 22.02
N ASP A 76 19.94 -24.99 22.03
CA ASP A 76 20.45 -24.05 21.03
C ASP A 76 21.94 -24.26 20.77
N LYS A 77 22.76 -24.33 21.83
CA LYS A 77 24.22 -24.58 21.81
C LYS A 77 24.61 -25.95 21.26
N LYS A 78 23.68 -26.90 21.25
CA LYS A 78 23.86 -28.27 20.72
C LYS A 78 23.25 -28.46 19.33
N THR A 79 22.54 -27.44 18.82
CA THR A 79 21.84 -27.50 17.54
C THR A 79 22.68 -26.80 16.48
N GLU A 80 23.32 -27.59 15.62
CA GLU A 80 24.08 -27.08 14.49
C GLU A 80 23.26 -26.06 13.68
N ASN A 81 23.86 -24.93 13.28
CA ASN A 81 23.19 -23.85 12.55
C ASN A 81 21.95 -23.25 13.26
N PHE A 82 21.86 -23.28 14.60
CA PHE A 82 20.80 -22.55 15.34
C PHE A 82 20.98 -21.02 15.23
N TYR A 83 22.22 -20.55 15.39
CA TYR A 83 22.64 -19.15 15.21
C TYR A 83 23.45 -18.96 13.92
N LYS A 84 23.08 -19.65 12.83
CA LYS A 84 23.79 -19.52 11.54
C LYS A 84 23.82 -18.04 11.10
N ASP A 85 25.01 -17.58 10.73
CA ASP A 85 25.33 -16.24 10.22
C ASP A 85 24.89 -15.07 11.13
N ARG A 86 24.58 -15.33 12.41
CA ARG A 86 24.13 -14.31 13.37
C ARG A 86 25.31 -13.66 14.09
N THR A 87 25.66 -12.44 13.68
CA THR A 87 26.63 -11.57 14.36
C THR A 87 26.07 -10.90 15.62
N SER A 88 24.78 -10.59 15.64
CA SER A 88 24.13 -9.91 16.76
C SER A 88 24.07 -10.74 18.03
N LYS A 89 24.05 -10.05 19.18
CA LYS A 89 23.85 -10.64 20.50
C LYS A 89 22.40 -10.53 21.01
N ARG A 90 21.57 -9.64 20.44
CA ARG A 90 20.21 -9.32 20.94
C ARG A 90 19.34 -10.55 21.17
N SER A 91 18.88 -10.76 22.41
CA SER A 91 18.00 -11.85 22.79
C SER A 91 16.52 -11.50 22.61
N LEU A 92 15.67 -12.53 22.67
CA LEU A 92 14.21 -12.41 22.59
C LEU A 92 13.60 -11.64 23.76
N LEU A 93 14.31 -11.51 24.89
CA LEU A 93 13.83 -10.81 26.08
C LEU A 93 14.19 -9.31 26.10
N GLU A 94 14.99 -8.83 25.13
CA GLU A 94 15.44 -7.43 24.98
C GLU A 94 14.60 -6.58 24.02
N ILE A 95 13.60 -7.17 23.37
CA ILE A 95 12.64 -6.44 22.52
C ILE A 95 11.46 -5.96 23.37
N TRP A 96 10.68 -4.98 22.89
CA TRP A 96 9.54 -4.47 23.67
C TRP A 96 8.46 -5.54 23.86
N ALA A 97 7.77 -5.51 25.00
CA ALA A 97 6.66 -6.43 25.28
C ALA A 97 5.32 -5.70 25.44
N HIS A 98 5.30 -4.54 26.11
CA HIS A 98 4.07 -3.80 26.45
C HIS A 98 3.04 -4.64 27.23
N THR A 99 3.49 -5.66 27.97
CA THR A 99 2.65 -6.60 28.74
C THR A 99 1.66 -5.88 29.66
N ASP A 100 2.12 -4.84 30.38
CA ASP A 100 1.26 -4.05 31.28
C ASP A 100 0.17 -3.25 30.56
N LEU A 101 0.28 -3.02 29.26
CA LEU A 101 -0.71 -2.32 28.43
C LEU A 101 -1.66 -3.33 27.79
N ILE A 102 -1.10 -4.37 27.16
CA ILE A 102 -1.85 -5.49 26.57
C ILE A 102 -2.74 -6.17 27.62
N GLN A 103 -2.26 -6.36 28.86
CA GLN A 103 -3.04 -6.96 29.96
C GLN A 103 -4.24 -6.10 30.40
N LYS A 104 -4.23 -4.79 30.11
CA LYS A 104 -5.35 -3.86 30.39
C LYS A 104 -6.29 -3.70 29.20
N ASP A 105 -5.85 -4.08 28.00
CA ASP A 105 -6.65 -4.08 26.79
C ASP A 105 -7.53 -5.35 26.74
N HIS A 106 -8.84 -5.17 26.98
CA HIS A 106 -9.81 -6.26 26.97
C HIS A 106 -10.01 -6.93 25.60
N TYR A 107 -9.68 -6.26 24.49
CA TYR A 107 -9.75 -6.83 23.15
C TYR A 107 -8.48 -7.66 22.86
N ALA A 108 -7.30 -7.12 23.14
CA ALA A 108 -6.04 -7.83 22.99
C ALA A 108 -5.96 -9.06 23.92
N MET A 109 -6.40 -8.95 25.18
CA MET A 109 -6.50 -10.09 26.09
C MET A 109 -7.44 -11.18 25.60
N ARG A 110 -8.62 -10.82 25.08
CA ARG A 110 -9.56 -11.82 24.50
C ARG A 110 -8.89 -12.56 23.35
N LYS A 111 -8.28 -11.82 22.43
CA LYS A 111 -7.57 -12.41 21.29
C LYS A 111 -6.41 -13.31 21.72
N PHE A 112 -5.70 -12.96 22.79
CA PHE A 112 -4.66 -13.83 23.36
C PHE A 112 -5.25 -15.16 23.89
N GLU A 113 -6.38 -15.13 24.61
CA GLU A 113 -7.05 -16.35 25.08
C GLU A 113 -7.48 -17.24 23.90
N ASP A 114 -8.11 -16.66 22.86
CA ASP A 114 -8.53 -17.37 21.66
C ASP A 114 -7.34 -18.01 20.91
N ILE A 115 -6.18 -17.33 20.88
CA ILE A 115 -4.92 -17.86 20.31
C ILE A 115 -4.34 -18.95 21.22
N TYR A 116 -4.40 -18.79 22.55
CA TYR A 116 -3.82 -19.71 23.51
C TYR A 116 -4.57 -21.05 23.56
N GLU A 117 -5.90 -21.06 23.51
CA GLU A 117 -6.68 -22.30 23.43
C GLU A 117 -6.31 -23.10 22.17
N GLN A 118 -6.28 -22.45 21.01
CA GLN A 118 -5.91 -23.09 19.74
C GLN A 118 -4.45 -23.56 19.72
N LEU A 119 -3.53 -22.80 20.34
CA LEU A 119 -2.14 -23.20 20.54
C LEU A 119 -2.04 -24.53 21.32
N VAL A 120 -2.80 -24.66 22.40
CA VAL A 120 -2.84 -25.85 23.27
C VAL A 120 -3.47 -27.06 22.55
N GLY A 121 -4.49 -26.87 21.72
CA GLY A 121 -5.09 -27.95 20.91
C GLY A 121 -4.17 -28.44 19.78
N PHE A 122 -3.43 -27.52 19.15
CA PHE A 122 -2.59 -27.80 17.98
C PHE A 122 -1.23 -28.41 18.34
N TYR A 123 -0.49 -27.81 19.28
CA TYR A 123 0.84 -28.29 19.70
C TYR A 123 0.77 -29.36 20.81
N GLU A 124 1.74 -30.27 20.85
CA GLU A 124 1.84 -31.22 21.97
C GLU A 124 2.35 -30.53 23.25
N THR A 125 1.73 -30.80 24.39
CA THR A 125 2.05 -30.22 25.72
C THR A 125 3.55 -30.21 26.07
N LYS A 126 4.30 -31.25 25.66
CA LYS A 126 5.77 -31.34 25.83
C LYS A 126 6.55 -30.17 25.19
N PHE A 127 6.00 -29.49 24.19
CA PHE A 127 6.61 -28.32 23.53
C PHE A 127 6.25 -27.00 24.22
N LEU A 128 5.13 -26.93 24.95
CA LEU A 128 4.60 -25.72 25.56
C LEU A 128 5.36 -25.29 26.84
N LEU A 129 5.05 -24.08 27.31
CA LEU A 129 5.55 -23.46 28.55
C LEU A 129 4.34 -23.02 29.41
N PRO A 130 4.54 -22.63 30.69
CA PRO A 130 3.50 -22.00 31.50
C PRO A 130 2.84 -20.82 30.78
N LYS A 131 1.54 -20.63 31.00
CA LYS A 131 0.70 -19.67 30.25
C LYS A 131 1.22 -18.24 30.36
N GLU A 132 1.80 -17.90 31.50
CA GLU A 132 2.35 -16.59 31.85
C GLU A 132 3.56 -16.26 30.96
N ILE A 133 4.43 -17.25 30.71
CA ILE A 133 5.56 -17.14 29.79
C ILE A 133 5.07 -17.12 28.33
N VAL A 134 4.04 -17.91 28.01
CA VAL A 134 3.42 -17.87 26.67
C VAL A 134 2.77 -16.51 26.38
N PHE A 135 2.18 -15.86 27.39
CA PHE A 135 1.63 -14.50 27.31
C PHE A 135 2.72 -13.46 27.08
N GLU A 136 3.81 -13.48 27.86
CA GLU A 136 4.94 -12.56 27.64
C GLU A 136 5.55 -12.72 26.23
N LEU A 137 5.69 -13.97 25.77
CA LEU A 137 6.17 -14.28 24.42
C LEU A 137 5.18 -13.86 23.31
N HIS A 138 3.86 -13.91 23.58
CA HIS A 138 2.84 -13.38 22.67
C HIS A 138 2.89 -11.86 22.59
N CYS A 139 3.01 -11.17 23.73
CA CYS A 139 3.15 -9.71 23.78
C CYS A 139 4.38 -9.25 22.97
N ARG A 140 5.51 -9.94 23.14
CA ARG A 140 6.75 -9.72 22.37
C ARG A 140 6.61 -10.02 20.88
N ASP A 141 5.88 -11.07 20.48
CA ASP A 141 5.54 -11.31 19.07
C ASP A 141 4.71 -10.16 18.51
N TYR A 142 3.58 -9.86 19.16
CA TYR A 142 2.56 -8.93 18.69
C TYR A 142 3.14 -7.55 18.34
N ILE A 143 3.94 -6.98 19.23
CA ILE A 143 4.56 -5.66 19.10
C ILE A 143 5.68 -5.62 18.03
N ASN A 144 6.39 -6.72 17.78
CA ASN A 144 7.68 -6.69 17.06
C ASN A 144 7.73 -7.53 15.77
N ARG A 145 6.68 -8.27 15.42
CA ARG A 145 6.61 -9.09 14.21
C ARG A 145 6.45 -8.25 12.94
N HIS A 146 7.25 -8.57 11.95
CA HIS A 146 7.28 -7.93 10.63
C HIS A 146 6.48 -8.75 9.62
N ALA A 147 5.96 -8.11 8.57
CA ALA A 147 5.48 -8.80 7.39
C ALA A 147 6.66 -9.32 6.55
N ILE A 148 6.51 -10.49 5.94
CA ILE A 148 7.44 -11.03 4.93
C ILE A 148 6.67 -11.07 3.61
N SER A 149 7.10 -10.27 2.64
CA SER A 149 6.64 -10.35 1.25
C SER A 149 7.68 -11.08 0.39
N ASP A 150 7.24 -11.64 -0.74
CA ASP A 150 8.17 -12.05 -1.79
C ASP A 150 8.52 -10.86 -2.71
N ARG A 151 9.45 -11.07 -3.65
CA ARG A 151 10.11 -10.06 -4.50
C ARG A 151 9.20 -8.92 -5.01
N GLY A 152 9.43 -7.71 -4.51
CA GLY A 152 8.92 -6.46 -5.07
C GLY A 152 8.36 -5.50 -4.02
N TYR A 153 8.20 -4.23 -4.36
CA TYR A 153 7.63 -3.20 -3.46
C TYR A 153 6.09 -3.28 -3.34
N MET A 154 5.50 -4.45 -3.64
CA MET A 154 4.06 -4.68 -3.59
C MET A 154 3.64 -5.23 -2.23
N LYS A 155 3.11 -4.34 -1.38
CA LYS A 155 2.53 -4.65 -0.05
C LYS A 155 1.45 -5.75 -0.06
N PHE A 156 0.83 -5.99 -1.23
CA PHE A 156 -0.34 -6.86 -1.41
C PHE A 156 -0.07 -8.37 -1.19
N GLN A 157 1.18 -8.84 -1.27
CA GLN A 157 1.55 -10.26 -1.15
C GLN A 157 2.43 -10.55 0.07
N GLU A 158 1.84 -10.50 1.27
CA GLU A 158 2.45 -11.08 2.48
C GLU A 158 2.41 -12.62 2.40
N ILE A 159 3.59 -13.24 2.34
CA ILE A 159 3.76 -14.71 2.33
C ILE A 159 3.97 -15.29 3.75
N GLY A 160 4.12 -14.43 4.76
CA GLY A 160 4.13 -14.79 6.18
C GLY A 160 4.55 -13.65 7.10
N LYS A 161 4.71 -13.96 8.40
CA LYS A 161 5.23 -13.05 9.43
C LYS A 161 6.62 -13.48 9.90
N GLY A 162 7.40 -12.53 10.44
CA GLY A 162 8.70 -12.83 11.01
C GLY A 162 9.21 -11.88 12.10
N LEU A 163 9.85 -12.45 13.12
CA LEU A 163 10.46 -11.72 14.24
C LEU A 163 11.97 -11.57 14.00
N TYR A 164 12.41 -10.35 13.73
CA TYR A 164 13.78 -9.99 13.34
C TYR A 164 14.43 -9.12 14.42
N LEU A 165 15.02 -9.75 15.45
CA LEU A 165 15.43 -9.09 16.72
C LEU A 165 16.30 -7.83 16.57
N ASP A 166 17.07 -7.72 15.48
CA ASP A 166 17.91 -6.56 15.16
C ASP A 166 17.15 -5.41 14.49
N LEU A 167 16.05 -5.71 13.78
CA LEU A 167 15.12 -4.73 13.24
C LEU A 167 14.15 -4.23 14.31
N CYS A 168 13.83 -5.08 15.30
CA CYS A 168 13.16 -4.74 16.56
C CYS A 168 14.02 -3.83 17.49
N ALA A 169 14.82 -2.93 16.91
CA ALA A 169 15.73 -2.01 17.58
C ALA A 169 15.83 -0.64 16.89
N TYR A 170 15.00 -0.40 15.87
CA TYR A 170 14.86 0.88 15.18
C TYR A 170 13.42 1.34 15.34
N ASP A 171 13.23 2.62 15.67
CA ASP A 171 11.89 3.15 15.94
C ASP A 171 11.15 3.58 14.66
N HIS A 172 9.87 3.90 14.83
CA HIS A 172 9.00 4.31 13.74
C HIS A 172 9.18 5.79 13.35
N SER A 173 9.11 6.08 12.05
CA SER A 173 8.77 7.41 11.54
C SER A 173 7.81 7.33 10.35
N CYS A 174 6.82 8.23 10.28
CA CYS A 174 5.98 8.47 9.10
C CYS A 174 6.74 9.22 7.97
N ARG A 175 7.95 9.71 8.27
CA ARG A 175 8.97 10.18 7.31
C ARG A 175 10.25 9.37 7.55
N PRO A 176 10.30 8.08 7.15
CA PRO A 176 11.44 7.23 7.42
C PRO A 176 12.63 7.60 6.54
N ASN A 177 13.85 7.31 7.02
CA ASN A 177 15.08 7.43 6.25
C ASN A 177 15.68 6.06 5.85
N THR A 178 15.02 4.97 6.22
CA THR A 178 15.32 3.61 5.76
C THR A 178 14.09 2.90 5.19
N ILE A 179 14.34 1.92 4.33
CA ILE A 179 13.32 1.02 3.77
C ILE A 179 13.62 -0.44 4.15
N TYR A 180 12.56 -1.14 4.58
CA TYR A 180 12.56 -2.57 4.86
C TYR A 180 12.24 -3.34 3.58
N THR A 181 13.02 -4.39 3.29
CA THR A 181 12.84 -5.25 2.11
C THR A 181 13.05 -6.72 2.47
N CYS A 182 12.33 -7.64 1.83
CA CYS A 182 12.52 -9.09 1.99
C CYS A 182 13.06 -9.75 0.72
N ASN A 183 13.93 -10.74 0.88
CA ASN A 183 14.28 -11.71 -0.14
C ASN A 183 14.07 -13.11 0.45
N GLY A 184 12.94 -13.74 0.11
CA GLY A 184 12.42 -14.89 0.85
C GLY A 184 12.31 -14.56 2.33
N PHE A 185 13.05 -15.28 3.18
CA PHE A 185 13.02 -15.07 4.64
C PHE A 185 14.09 -14.09 5.17
N ILE A 186 14.95 -13.54 4.32
CA ILE A 186 15.99 -12.57 4.72
C ILE A 186 15.40 -11.15 4.61
N ALA A 187 15.19 -10.51 5.76
CA ALA A 187 14.86 -9.09 5.81
C ALA A 187 16.14 -8.24 5.76
N THR A 188 16.11 -7.16 4.99
CA THR A 188 17.20 -6.19 4.83
C THR A 188 16.65 -4.79 5.03
N LEU A 189 17.23 -4.05 5.99
CA LEU A 189 16.99 -2.62 6.15
C LEU A 189 18.04 -1.85 5.34
N ARG A 190 17.62 -0.86 4.55
CA ARG A 190 18.49 -0.09 3.64
C ARG A 190 18.31 1.41 3.87
N ALA A 191 19.40 2.15 3.93
CA ALA A 191 19.38 3.61 3.88
C ALA A 191 18.75 4.12 2.59
N LEU A 192 17.95 5.18 2.68
CA LEU A 192 17.39 5.89 1.52
C LEU A 192 18.33 6.97 0.96
N ASN A 193 19.39 7.33 1.68
CA ASN A 193 20.43 8.26 1.25
C ASN A 193 21.75 8.02 2.02
N SER A 194 22.85 8.60 1.55
CA SER A 194 24.20 8.46 2.10
C SER A 194 24.39 8.94 3.54
N ASN A 195 23.45 9.73 4.08
CA ASN A 195 23.63 10.43 5.34
C ASN A 195 23.06 9.65 6.54
N VAL A 196 22.52 8.45 6.31
CA VAL A 196 21.98 7.56 7.34
C VAL A 196 23.07 6.65 7.88
N VAL A 197 23.39 6.81 9.17
CA VAL A 197 24.32 5.93 9.89
C VAL A 197 23.51 4.80 10.51
N MET A 198 23.52 3.62 9.90
CA MET A 198 22.67 2.48 10.29
C MET A 198 22.87 2.05 11.75
N GLU A 199 24.05 2.25 12.32
CA GLU A 199 24.34 1.95 13.72
C GLU A 199 23.66 2.92 14.70
N ASP A 200 23.36 4.16 14.27
CA ASP A 200 22.66 5.16 15.06
C ASP A 200 21.13 4.98 14.98
N LYS A 201 20.65 4.11 15.84
CA LYS A 201 19.22 3.81 16.03
C LYS A 201 18.40 4.98 16.55
N THR A 202 19.03 6.02 17.13
CA THR A 202 18.32 7.22 17.60
C THR A 202 17.96 8.17 16.45
N ARG A 203 18.53 7.95 15.27
CA ARG A 203 18.32 8.76 14.06
C ARG A 203 17.96 7.93 12.82
N THR A 204 17.79 6.62 12.95
CA THR A 204 17.52 5.68 11.87
C THR A 204 16.15 5.04 12.05
N PHE A 205 15.23 5.33 11.15
CA PHE A 205 13.80 5.01 11.30
C PHE A 205 13.21 4.35 10.05
N TYR A 206 12.24 3.46 10.24
CA TYR A 206 11.44 2.85 9.17
C TYR A 206 9.94 2.97 9.43
N SER A 207 9.10 2.67 8.43
CA SER A 207 7.65 2.66 8.63
C SER A 207 7.18 1.31 9.17
N TYR A 208 6.37 1.34 10.24
CA TYR A 208 5.65 0.16 10.75
C TYR A 208 4.29 -0.02 10.04
N ILE A 209 3.81 1.05 9.39
CA ILE A 209 2.46 1.21 8.85
C ILE A 209 2.51 1.64 7.38
N ASP A 210 1.35 1.85 6.74
CA ASP A 210 1.32 2.56 5.46
C ASP A 210 1.68 4.04 5.62
N LEU A 211 2.28 4.62 4.58
CA LEU A 211 2.55 6.05 4.49
C LEU A 211 1.46 6.80 3.72
N LEU A 212 0.60 6.12 2.97
CA LEU A 212 -0.56 6.68 2.25
C LEU A 212 -1.83 6.75 3.11
N SER A 213 -1.68 6.95 4.42
CA SER A 213 -2.79 7.11 5.38
C SER A 213 -2.78 8.52 6.00
N SER A 214 -3.96 9.03 6.39
CA SER A 214 -4.11 10.38 6.95
C SER A 214 -3.43 10.54 8.31
N LEU A 215 -3.21 11.77 8.77
CA LEU A 215 -2.63 12.03 10.10
C LEU A 215 -3.41 11.32 11.22
N GLN A 216 -4.74 11.34 11.18
CA GLN A 216 -5.62 10.64 12.12
C GLN A 216 -5.43 9.13 12.01
N GLN A 217 -5.49 8.56 10.80
CA GLN A 217 -5.33 7.12 10.56
C GLN A 217 -3.97 6.60 11.04
N ARG A 218 -2.87 7.31 10.72
CA ARG A 218 -1.52 6.96 11.16
C ARG A 218 -1.41 6.99 12.68
N LYS A 219 -1.86 8.07 13.34
CA LYS A 219 -1.82 8.18 14.82
C LYS A 219 -2.69 7.12 15.48
N LYS A 220 -3.90 6.86 15.00
CA LYS A 220 -4.80 5.80 15.49
C LYS A 220 -4.17 4.41 15.34
N GLN A 221 -3.68 4.04 14.16
CA GLN A 221 -3.08 2.72 13.93
C GLN A 221 -1.85 2.48 14.82
N LEU A 222 -1.01 3.50 15.01
CA LEU A 222 0.18 3.41 15.88
C LEU A 222 -0.18 3.28 17.36
N LYS A 223 -1.21 4.02 17.82
CA LYS A 223 -1.73 3.95 19.18
C LYS A 223 -2.41 2.61 19.47
N ASP A 224 -3.27 2.14 18.57
CA ASP A 224 -4.07 0.92 18.75
C ASP A 224 -3.24 -0.37 18.69
N THR A 225 -2.14 -0.39 17.90
CA THR A 225 -1.31 -1.60 17.71
C THR A 225 0.00 -1.58 18.49
N TRP A 226 0.64 -0.41 18.65
CA TRP A 226 1.95 -0.27 19.32
C TRP A 226 1.90 0.58 20.60
N TYR A 227 0.74 1.10 21.00
CA TYR A 227 0.52 1.82 22.25
C TYR A 227 1.34 3.12 22.41
N PHE A 228 1.65 3.84 21.33
CA PHE A 228 2.33 5.14 21.37
C PHE A 228 1.75 6.19 20.41
N ASP A 229 1.87 7.48 20.78
CA ASP A 229 1.47 8.62 19.96
C ASP A 229 2.69 9.20 19.21
N CYS A 230 2.73 9.01 17.88
CA CYS A 230 3.87 9.38 17.06
C CYS A 230 4.08 10.90 16.92
N GLN A 231 5.30 11.35 17.26
CA GLN A 231 5.76 12.76 17.19
C GLN A 231 6.90 12.96 16.17
N CYS A 232 7.00 12.11 15.14
CA CYS A 232 7.97 12.32 14.06
C CYS A 232 7.63 13.58 13.25
N GLU A 233 8.60 14.10 12.49
CA GLU A 233 8.51 15.33 11.69
C GLU A 233 7.16 15.49 10.95
N ARG A 234 6.76 14.49 10.14
CA ARG A 234 5.48 14.48 9.39
C ARG A 234 4.21 14.41 10.26
N CYS A 235 4.32 13.95 11.51
CA CYS A 235 3.22 13.95 12.47
C CYS A 235 3.08 15.24 13.28
N THR A 236 4.08 16.13 13.18
CA THR A 236 4.12 17.49 13.73
C THR A 236 4.06 18.58 12.66
N ASP A 237 4.22 18.20 11.39
CA ASP A 237 4.14 19.07 10.21
C ASP A 237 2.73 19.66 10.08
N PRO A 238 2.57 21.01 10.08
CA PRO A 238 1.27 21.64 9.91
C PRO A 238 0.67 21.34 8.52
N ASP A 239 1.49 21.06 7.51
CA ASP A 239 1.07 20.95 6.11
C ASP A 239 0.72 19.52 5.66
N ASP A 240 0.86 18.49 6.52
CA ASP A 240 0.42 17.10 6.21
C ASP A 240 -1.09 17.02 5.89
N HIS A 241 -1.90 18.01 6.31
CA HIS A 241 -3.31 18.13 5.95
C HIS A 241 -3.55 18.30 4.43
N ILE A 242 -2.57 18.86 3.70
CA ILE A 242 -2.63 19.04 2.24
C ILE A 242 -2.72 17.68 1.54
N LEU A 243 -2.14 16.62 2.13
CA LEU A 243 -2.23 15.25 1.62
C LEU A 243 -3.65 14.64 1.71
N THR A 244 -4.59 15.31 2.38
CA THR A 244 -6.03 14.98 2.41
C THR A 244 -6.90 16.07 1.79
N SER A 245 -6.31 17.06 1.10
CA SER A 245 -7.04 18.18 0.51
C SER A 245 -7.98 17.75 -0.63
N ILE A 246 -9.07 18.51 -0.76
CA ILE A 246 -10.05 18.41 -1.84
C ILE A 246 -9.90 19.62 -2.76
N LEU A 247 -10.28 19.52 -4.03
CA LEU A 247 -10.29 20.67 -4.93
C LEU A 247 -11.39 21.65 -4.48
N CYS A 248 -11.15 22.97 -4.59
CA CYS A 248 -12.19 23.94 -4.23
C CYS A 248 -13.30 23.93 -5.32
N PRO A 249 -14.56 23.56 -5.01
CA PRO A 249 -15.62 23.40 -6.03
C PRO A 249 -16.07 24.72 -6.66
N ARG A 250 -15.71 25.85 -6.05
CA ARG A 250 -15.49 27.18 -6.64
C ARG A 250 -15.13 28.19 -5.57
N CYS A 251 -14.11 28.99 -5.84
CA CYS A 251 -14.16 30.39 -5.47
C CYS A 251 -15.20 31.09 -6.37
N PRO A 252 -16.31 31.67 -5.87
CA PRO A 252 -16.87 31.62 -4.52
C PRO A 252 -18.20 30.83 -4.42
N LEU A 253 -18.21 29.83 -3.53
CA LEU A 253 -19.33 29.32 -2.72
C LEU A 253 -20.76 29.29 -3.30
N ARG A 254 -21.18 28.07 -3.70
CA ARG A 254 -22.49 27.44 -3.35
C ARG A 254 -22.36 25.92 -3.50
N LYS A 255 -23.03 25.13 -2.64
CA LYS A 255 -22.94 23.65 -2.51
C LYS A 255 -21.63 23.07 -1.91
N LEU A 256 -20.96 23.77 -0.99
CA LEU A 256 -19.73 23.25 -0.37
C LEU A 256 -19.95 21.94 0.42
N GLN A 257 -21.00 21.85 1.24
CA GLN A 257 -21.25 20.68 2.10
C GLN A 257 -21.53 19.39 1.30
N GLU A 258 -22.33 19.45 0.25
CA GLU A 258 -22.61 18.28 -0.61
C GLU A 258 -21.31 17.75 -1.24
N TYR A 259 -20.45 18.64 -1.72
CA TYR A 259 -19.18 18.29 -2.36
C TYR A 259 -18.14 17.76 -1.35
N VAL A 260 -18.09 18.31 -0.13
CA VAL A 260 -17.28 17.75 0.96
C VAL A 260 -17.75 16.33 1.32
N MET A 261 -19.06 16.09 1.38
CA MET A 261 -19.61 14.74 1.60
C MET A 261 -19.27 13.78 0.45
N GLU A 262 -19.33 14.25 -0.80
CA GLU A 262 -18.93 13.47 -1.99
C GLU A 262 -17.44 13.08 -1.93
N ALA A 263 -16.57 14.03 -1.58
CA ALA A 263 -15.13 13.80 -1.40
C ALA A 263 -14.83 12.81 -0.26
N VAL A 264 -15.47 12.97 0.91
CA VAL A 264 -15.35 12.03 2.04
C VAL A 264 -15.85 10.63 1.65
N SER A 265 -16.94 10.54 0.88
CA SER A 265 -17.47 9.26 0.38
C SER A 265 -16.50 8.60 -0.60
N ALA A 266 -15.86 9.37 -1.49
CA ALA A 266 -14.82 8.87 -2.39
C ALA A 266 -13.61 8.33 -1.61
N MET A 267 -13.11 9.08 -0.62
CA MET A 267 -11.98 8.66 0.22
C MET A 267 -12.30 7.39 1.03
N ARG A 268 -13.48 7.33 1.68
CA ARG A 268 -13.97 6.12 2.38
C ARG A 268 -14.16 4.93 1.43
N PHE A 269 -14.60 5.16 0.19
CA PHE A 269 -14.73 4.11 -0.82
C PHE A 269 -13.37 3.54 -1.24
N VAL A 270 -12.35 4.38 -1.44
CA VAL A 270 -10.99 3.95 -1.77
C VAL A 270 -10.40 3.07 -0.67
N ASP A 271 -10.55 3.44 0.62
CA ASP A 271 -10.07 2.58 1.71
C ASP A 271 -10.80 1.24 1.72
N LYS A 272 -12.14 1.25 1.60
CA LYS A 272 -12.92 0.01 1.62
C LYS A 272 -12.50 -0.99 0.55
N ILE A 273 -12.37 -0.58 -0.72
CA ILE A 273 -11.99 -1.51 -1.82
C ILE A 273 -10.57 -2.09 -1.67
N ILE A 274 -9.73 -1.44 -0.87
CA ILE A 274 -8.37 -1.90 -0.51
C ILE A 274 -8.44 -2.87 0.67
N GLU A 275 -9.21 -2.56 1.70
CA GLU A 275 -9.40 -3.39 2.89
C GLU A 275 -10.12 -4.72 2.56
N ASP A 276 -11.22 -4.66 1.81
CA ASP A 276 -11.98 -5.83 1.31
C ASP A 276 -11.25 -6.58 0.17
N ARG A 277 -10.09 -6.07 -0.28
CA ARG A 277 -9.27 -6.63 -1.37
C ARG A 277 -10.05 -6.88 -2.66
N GLU A 278 -11.10 -6.10 -2.95
CA GLU A 278 -11.93 -6.28 -4.14
C GLU A 278 -11.07 -6.26 -5.41
N MET A 279 -10.12 -5.31 -5.45
CA MET A 279 -9.17 -5.12 -6.54
C MET A 279 -8.32 -6.37 -6.83
N GLU A 280 -7.95 -7.15 -5.83
CA GLU A 280 -7.13 -8.36 -6.02
C GLU A 280 -7.94 -9.48 -6.69
N GLN A 281 -9.26 -9.51 -6.44
CA GLN A 281 -10.21 -10.51 -6.94
C GLN A 281 -10.67 -10.20 -8.38
N MET A 282 -10.63 -8.94 -8.82
CA MET A 282 -11.02 -8.55 -10.18
C MET A 282 -10.05 -9.10 -11.26
N PRO A 283 -10.56 -9.61 -12.41
CA PRO A 283 -9.74 -9.92 -13.58
C PRO A 283 -8.96 -8.69 -14.07
N LYS A 284 -7.72 -8.87 -14.59
CA LYS A 284 -6.83 -7.75 -14.93
C LYS A 284 -7.50 -6.67 -15.77
N LYS A 285 -8.24 -7.05 -16.83
CA LYS A 285 -8.90 -6.08 -17.71
C LYS A 285 -9.92 -5.22 -16.95
N THR A 286 -10.87 -5.85 -16.27
CA THR A 286 -11.91 -5.18 -15.47
C THR A 286 -11.32 -4.32 -14.36
N ARG A 287 -10.20 -4.75 -13.76
CA ARG A 287 -9.45 -4.00 -12.75
C ARG A 287 -8.87 -2.69 -13.30
N ILE A 288 -8.40 -2.68 -14.54
CA ILE A 288 -7.92 -1.47 -15.22
C ILE A 288 -9.09 -0.56 -15.55
N GLU A 289 -10.13 -1.06 -16.22
CA GLU A 289 -11.32 -0.28 -16.59
C GLU A 289 -11.98 0.39 -15.36
N PHE A 290 -11.96 -0.28 -14.21
CA PHE A 290 -12.47 0.24 -12.92
C PHE A 290 -11.51 1.27 -12.27
N LEU A 291 -10.19 1.10 -12.38
CA LEU A 291 -9.22 2.10 -11.90
C LEU A 291 -9.26 3.38 -12.73
N GLU A 292 -9.37 3.25 -14.06
CA GLU A 292 -9.49 4.37 -14.99
C GLU A 292 -10.74 5.22 -14.68
N ASP A 293 -11.91 4.59 -14.53
CA ASP A 293 -13.15 5.26 -14.13
C ASP A 293 -13.07 5.88 -12.72
N LEU A 294 -12.45 5.23 -11.74
CA LEU A 294 -12.25 5.82 -10.41
C LEU A 294 -11.32 7.05 -10.45
N LEU A 295 -10.23 6.99 -11.22
CA LEU A 295 -9.30 8.11 -11.38
C LEU A 295 -9.97 9.26 -12.15
N GLU A 296 -10.68 8.98 -13.23
CA GLU A 296 -11.41 10.01 -14.01
C GLU A 296 -12.52 10.67 -13.17
N ARG A 297 -13.16 9.93 -12.24
CA ARG A 297 -14.16 10.51 -11.32
C ARG A 297 -13.51 11.30 -10.19
N PHE A 298 -12.51 10.75 -9.50
CA PHE A 298 -11.99 11.35 -8.26
C PHE A 298 -10.95 12.46 -8.48
N THR A 299 -10.25 12.52 -9.62
CA THR A 299 -9.39 13.68 -9.98
C THR A 299 -10.16 15.00 -10.16
N LYS A 300 -11.50 14.95 -10.28
CA LYS A 300 -12.39 16.13 -10.32
C LYS A 300 -12.79 16.62 -8.93
N ILE A 301 -12.37 15.90 -7.87
CA ILE A 301 -12.84 16.09 -6.49
C ILE A 301 -11.67 16.21 -5.50
N LEU A 302 -10.64 15.38 -5.67
CA LEU A 302 -9.46 15.31 -4.82
C LEU A 302 -8.26 15.97 -5.51
N SER A 303 -7.37 16.60 -4.76
CA SER A 303 -6.14 17.19 -5.33
C SER A 303 -5.18 16.09 -5.81
N GLY A 304 -4.30 16.39 -6.78
CA GLY A 304 -3.34 15.39 -7.31
C GLY A 304 -2.40 14.79 -6.25
N SER A 305 -2.13 15.54 -5.18
CA SER A 305 -1.33 15.10 -4.02
C SER A 305 -2.14 14.38 -2.93
N ASN A 306 -3.44 14.15 -3.14
CA ASN A 306 -4.31 13.50 -2.18
C ASN A 306 -4.00 11.99 -2.08
N ILE A 307 -3.73 11.50 -0.86
CA ILE A 307 -3.31 10.11 -0.60
C ILE A 307 -4.27 9.04 -1.10
N TYR A 308 -5.55 9.34 -1.25
CA TYR A 308 -6.54 8.40 -1.77
C TYR A 308 -6.45 8.27 -3.30
N LEU A 309 -6.07 9.34 -4.02
CA LEU A 309 -5.61 9.20 -5.41
C LEU A 309 -4.27 8.46 -5.45
N CYS A 310 -3.31 8.80 -4.59
CA CYS A 310 -2.02 8.11 -4.55
C CYS A 310 -2.16 6.60 -4.27
N LYS A 311 -3.15 6.17 -3.47
CA LYS A 311 -3.53 4.77 -3.24
C LYS A 311 -3.96 4.10 -4.54
N LEU A 312 -4.91 4.68 -5.28
CA LEU A 312 -5.36 4.17 -6.58
C LEU A 312 -4.21 4.12 -7.60
N ILE A 313 -3.41 5.19 -7.68
CA ILE A 313 -2.23 5.30 -8.54
C ILE A 313 -1.19 4.22 -8.18
N GLN A 314 -0.96 3.94 -6.89
CA GLN A 314 -0.03 2.88 -6.46
C GLN A 314 -0.52 1.49 -6.89
N ILE A 315 -1.83 1.22 -6.79
CA ILE A 315 -2.44 -0.05 -7.22
C ILE A 315 -2.35 -0.20 -8.75
N HIS A 316 -2.49 0.90 -9.49
CA HIS A 316 -2.35 0.94 -10.95
C HIS A 316 -0.87 0.76 -11.38
N SER A 317 0.03 1.52 -10.76
CA SER A 317 1.50 1.46 -10.92
C SER A 317 2.12 0.13 -10.49
N CYS A 318 1.36 -0.78 -9.86
CA CYS A 318 1.84 -2.15 -9.61
C CYS A 318 2.21 -2.89 -10.91
N SER A 319 1.72 -2.47 -12.08
CA SER A 319 2.21 -2.96 -13.37
C SER A 319 3.74 -2.78 -13.52
N ARG A 320 4.34 -1.70 -12.99
CA ARG A 320 5.81 -1.54 -12.98
C ARG A 320 6.50 -2.70 -12.26
N ASN A 321 6.02 -3.04 -11.07
CA ASN A 321 6.57 -4.12 -10.24
C ASN A 321 6.36 -5.50 -10.90
N ILE A 322 5.26 -5.70 -11.63
CA ILE A 322 5.03 -6.91 -12.42
C ILE A 322 5.97 -6.97 -13.63
N GLY A 323 6.27 -5.84 -14.28
CA GLY A 323 7.30 -5.72 -15.32
C GLY A 323 8.68 -6.11 -14.80
N ILE A 324 9.10 -5.55 -13.66
CA ILE A 324 10.33 -5.91 -12.94
C ILE A 324 10.36 -7.41 -12.63
N PHE A 325 9.27 -7.96 -12.12
CA PHE A 325 9.19 -9.37 -11.75
C PHE A 325 9.35 -10.30 -12.97
N LEU A 326 8.69 -10.00 -14.09
CA LEU A 326 8.75 -10.79 -15.33
C LEU A 326 10.12 -10.68 -16.02
N ASN A 327 10.74 -9.50 -16.02
CA ASN A 327 12.10 -9.29 -16.54
C ASN A 327 13.13 -10.11 -15.73
N ASN A 328 12.97 -10.16 -14.40
CA ASN A 328 13.77 -11.01 -13.50
C ASN A 328 13.45 -12.53 -13.58
N LEU A 329 12.63 -12.94 -14.55
CA LEU A 329 12.33 -14.33 -14.91
C LEU A 329 12.59 -14.60 -16.41
N ASP A 330 13.34 -13.72 -17.09
CA ASP A 330 13.62 -13.74 -18.54
C ASP A 330 12.36 -13.71 -19.44
N ARG A 331 11.19 -13.39 -18.88
CA ARG A 331 9.90 -13.26 -19.59
C ARG A 331 9.74 -11.85 -20.17
N CYS A 332 10.77 -11.43 -20.91
CA CYS A 332 10.97 -10.05 -21.35
C CYS A 332 9.82 -9.50 -22.22
N GLU A 333 9.21 -10.33 -23.09
CA GLU A 333 8.06 -9.89 -23.92
C GLU A 333 6.85 -9.47 -23.08
N GLU A 334 6.54 -10.23 -22.04
CA GLU A 334 5.46 -9.89 -21.11
C GLU A 334 5.86 -8.70 -20.24
N ALA A 335 7.12 -8.66 -19.77
CA ALA A 335 7.64 -7.54 -18.98
C ALA A 335 7.52 -6.19 -19.71
N VAL A 336 7.85 -6.14 -21.00
CA VAL A 336 7.69 -4.93 -21.85
C VAL A 336 6.25 -4.41 -21.85
N LYS A 337 5.25 -5.30 -21.88
CA LYS A 337 3.84 -4.87 -21.82
C LYS A 337 3.55 -4.15 -20.51
N TYR A 338 3.94 -4.75 -19.38
CA TYR A 338 3.71 -4.19 -18.05
C TYR A 338 4.53 -2.92 -17.79
N PHE A 339 5.74 -2.80 -18.36
CA PHE A 339 6.56 -1.61 -18.27
C PHE A 339 6.04 -0.43 -19.10
N ARG A 340 5.50 -0.66 -20.31
CA ARG A 340 4.84 0.40 -21.11
C ARG A 340 3.56 0.89 -20.46
N GLU A 341 2.72 -0.05 -20.03
CA GLU A 341 1.50 0.22 -19.27
C GLU A 341 1.81 1.05 -18.02
N ALA A 342 2.90 0.73 -17.30
CA ALA A 342 3.38 1.54 -16.19
C ALA A 342 3.96 2.90 -16.59
N ASP A 343 4.54 3.04 -17.78
CA ASP A 343 5.16 4.29 -18.22
C ASP A 343 4.11 5.36 -18.51
N GLU A 344 3.08 4.96 -19.26
CA GLU A 344 1.88 5.76 -19.56
C GLU A 344 1.20 6.24 -18.26
N ILE A 345 1.12 5.37 -17.25
CA ILE A 345 0.59 5.70 -15.92
C ILE A 345 1.51 6.67 -15.16
N LEU A 346 2.82 6.39 -15.09
CA LEU A 346 3.76 7.16 -14.26
C LEU A 346 4.02 8.55 -14.83
N GLU A 347 4.07 8.71 -16.15
CA GLU A 347 4.15 10.03 -16.79
C GLU A 347 2.88 10.85 -16.56
N PHE A 348 1.69 10.25 -16.62
CA PHE A 348 0.43 10.94 -16.35
C PHE A 348 0.23 11.31 -14.86
N THR A 349 0.83 10.56 -13.93
CA THR A 349 0.52 10.68 -12.48
C THR A 349 1.63 11.31 -11.63
N LEU A 350 2.89 11.28 -12.09
CA LEU A 350 4.06 11.78 -11.35
C LEU A 350 4.94 12.72 -12.19
N ASP A 351 4.52 13.08 -13.40
CA ASP A 351 5.31 13.75 -14.45
C ASP A 351 6.50 12.90 -14.98
N SER A 352 6.94 13.29 -16.19
CA SER A 352 7.99 12.62 -16.96
C SER A 352 9.38 12.62 -16.31
N GLY A 353 9.66 13.62 -15.45
CA GLY A 353 10.95 13.84 -14.79
C GLY A 353 11.07 13.22 -13.38
N HIS A 354 10.01 12.63 -12.83
CA HIS A 354 10.05 12.07 -11.48
C HIS A 354 10.87 10.75 -11.43
N PRO A 355 11.68 10.50 -10.38
CA PRO A 355 12.60 9.36 -10.36
C PRO A 355 11.99 7.99 -10.64
N MET A 356 10.75 7.72 -10.17
CA MET A 356 10.08 6.44 -10.47
C MET A 356 9.67 6.30 -11.95
N THR A 357 9.36 7.40 -12.62
CA THR A 357 9.04 7.46 -14.06
C THR A 357 10.32 7.21 -14.86
N VAL A 358 11.41 7.91 -14.52
CA VAL A 358 12.73 7.72 -15.14
C VAL A 358 13.24 6.27 -14.95
N GLU A 359 13.22 5.75 -13.72
CA GLU A 359 13.65 4.37 -13.44
C GLU A 359 12.74 3.33 -14.12
N ASN A 360 11.46 3.65 -14.43
CA ASN A 360 10.60 2.79 -15.26
C ASN A 360 11.07 2.76 -16.73
N ARG A 361 11.46 3.91 -17.28
CA ARG A 361 11.95 4.07 -18.65
C ARG A 361 13.26 3.34 -18.89
N GLU A 362 14.20 3.45 -17.96
CA GLU A 362 15.47 2.72 -17.99
C GLU A 362 15.26 1.20 -18.01
N LEU A 363 14.36 0.70 -17.15
CA LEU A 363 13.99 -0.72 -17.10
C LEU A 363 13.28 -1.20 -18.37
N LEU A 364 12.36 -0.40 -18.92
CA LEU A 364 11.70 -0.67 -20.19
C LEU A 364 12.71 -0.75 -21.34
N GLU A 365 13.62 0.23 -21.44
CA GLU A 365 14.62 0.28 -22.50
C GLU A 365 15.61 -0.88 -22.41
N GLN A 366 16.06 -1.25 -21.19
CA GLN A 366 16.90 -2.42 -20.98
C GLN A 366 16.19 -3.73 -21.34
N THR A 367 14.90 -3.86 -21.02
CA THR A 367 14.10 -5.05 -21.38
C THR A 367 13.89 -5.14 -22.90
N LEU A 368 13.71 -4.01 -23.59
CA LEU A 368 13.63 -3.97 -25.05
C LEU A 368 14.96 -4.36 -25.71
N LYS A 369 16.09 -3.84 -25.20
CA LYS A 369 17.44 -4.24 -25.61
C LYS A 369 17.66 -5.75 -25.44
N ASN A 370 17.22 -6.34 -24.33
CA ASN A 370 17.31 -7.78 -24.08
C ASN A 370 16.51 -8.63 -25.09
N LEU A 371 15.45 -8.09 -25.70
CA LEU A 371 14.68 -8.74 -26.76
C LEU A 371 15.23 -8.48 -28.18
N GLY A 372 16.30 -7.68 -28.32
CA GLY A 372 16.76 -7.20 -29.62
C GLY A 372 15.80 -6.21 -30.30
N ILE A 373 14.83 -5.65 -29.56
CA ILE A 373 13.90 -4.64 -30.07
C ILE A 373 14.57 -3.27 -29.89
N PRO A 374 14.87 -2.53 -30.97
CA PRO A 374 15.47 -1.20 -30.84
C PRO A 374 14.49 -0.23 -30.16
N PRO A 375 14.99 0.74 -29.37
CA PRO A 375 14.16 1.82 -28.86
C PRO A 375 13.53 2.59 -30.03
N LYS A 376 12.29 3.06 -29.86
CA LYS A 376 11.69 3.99 -30.81
C LYS A 376 12.51 5.28 -30.80
N THR A 377 13.22 5.56 -31.89
CA THR A 377 13.68 6.92 -32.17
C THR A 377 12.46 7.77 -32.50
N GLU A 378 11.93 8.49 -31.51
CA GLU A 378 11.03 9.60 -31.83
C GLU A 378 11.82 10.63 -32.64
N LYS A 379 11.41 10.83 -33.88
CA LYS A 379 11.90 11.96 -34.65
C LYS A 379 11.30 13.22 -34.02
N VAL A 380 12.14 13.99 -33.33
CA VAL A 380 11.92 15.42 -33.20
C VAL A 380 12.08 16.04 -34.59
N GLU A 381 11.02 16.05 -35.38
CA GLU A 381 10.96 16.86 -36.59
C GLU A 381 10.81 18.32 -36.15
N ASN A 382 11.95 18.97 -35.91
CA ASN A 382 12.03 20.41 -35.67
C ASN A 382 11.29 21.14 -36.79
N SER A 383 10.20 21.85 -36.45
CA SER A 383 9.50 22.77 -37.34
C SER A 383 10.25 24.10 -37.47
N ALA A 384 11.53 24.01 -37.83
CA ALA A 384 12.43 25.11 -38.18
C ALA A 384 13.11 24.81 -39.52
N GLU A 385 13.43 25.86 -40.28
CA GLU A 385 14.16 25.80 -41.54
C GLU A 385 13.47 25.03 -42.69
N LYS A 386 12.41 25.65 -43.22
CA LYS A 386 12.38 25.88 -44.67
C LYS A 386 12.91 27.28 -44.98
N ASP A 387 13.35 27.44 -46.23
CA ASP A 387 13.68 28.70 -46.91
C ASP A 387 15.01 29.40 -46.52
N THR A 388 16.10 28.62 -46.46
CA THR A 388 17.50 29.10 -46.51
C THR A 388 18.24 28.60 -47.76
N ALA A 389 17.64 28.79 -48.95
CA ALA A 389 18.19 28.31 -50.23
C ALA A 389 18.18 29.37 -51.36
N ALA A 390 18.65 30.59 -51.07
CA ALA A 390 18.85 31.65 -52.06
C ALA A 390 20.13 32.47 -51.77
N HIS A 391 21.27 31.94 -52.19
CA HIS A 391 22.55 32.68 -52.14
C HIS A 391 22.56 33.80 -53.21
N GLU A 392 23.23 34.90 -52.89
CA GLU A 392 23.74 35.92 -53.82
C GLU A 392 22.73 36.67 -54.73
N LYS A 393 22.36 37.89 -54.29
CA LYS A 393 22.81 39.11 -55.01
C LYS A 393 22.59 40.41 -54.23
N ALA A 394 23.37 41.41 -54.64
CA ALA A 394 23.20 42.84 -54.41
C ALA A 394 23.13 43.32 -52.94
N SER A 395 24.29 43.69 -52.39
CA SER A 395 24.36 44.85 -51.51
C SER A 395 23.88 46.10 -52.25
N SER A 396 22.99 46.91 -51.67
CA SER A 396 23.22 48.36 -51.49
C SER A 396 22.00 49.12 -50.93
N ASN A 397 22.32 50.21 -50.24
CA ASN A 397 21.58 51.49 -50.19
C ASN A 397 20.24 51.63 -49.43
N VAL A 398 20.36 52.45 -48.36
CA VAL A 398 19.70 53.78 -48.19
C VAL A 398 18.43 53.87 -47.32
N LYS A 399 18.62 54.57 -46.18
CA LYS A 399 17.72 55.49 -45.43
C LYS A 399 16.37 54.94 -44.92
N ALA A 400 16.17 54.90 -43.60
CA ALA A 400 15.59 55.97 -42.75
C ALA A 400 14.06 55.76 -42.56
N GLU A 401 13.35 56.32 -41.58
CA GLU A 401 13.68 57.36 -40.57
C GLU A 401 12.85 57.12 -39.27
N SER A 402 12.89 58.05 -38.31
CA SER A 402 11.89 58.41 -37.25
C SER A 402 10.58 57.58 -37.08
N SER A 403 9.98 57.39 -35.89
CA SER A 403 10.23 57.91 -34.51
C SER A 403 9.22 57.32 -33.48
N GLU A 404 9.43 57.60 -32.18
CA GLU A 404 8.48 58.09 -31.12
C GLU A 404 6.95 57.81 -31.23
N GLU A 405 6.14 57.62 -30.16
CA GLU A 405 6.33 57.55 -28.70
C GLU A 405 5.05 56.98 -28.00
N LYS A 406 5.09 56.80 -26.66
CA LYS A 406 4.00 56.85 -25.62
C LYS A 406 2.55 56.44 -26.01
N ALA A 407 1.89 55.42 -25.43
CA ALA A 407 1.56 55.13 -24.01
C ALA A 407 0.26 55.77 -23.46
N ALA A 408 -0.41 54.99 -22.58
CA ALA A 408 -1.41 55.35 -21.55
C ALA A 408 -2.94 55.30 -21.83
N GLU A 409 -3.62 54.79 -20.79
CA GLU A 409 -4.97 55.06 -20.26
C GLU A 409 -6.29 54.44 -20.80
N ASP A 410 -7.08 54.01 -19.82
CA ASP A 410 -8.45 53.45 -19.79
C ASP A 410 -9.34 54.45 -19.01
N PRO A 411 -10.65 54.62 -19.32
CA PRO A 411 -11.60 54.40 -18.22
C PRO A 411 -13.05 53.96 -18.58
N LYS A 412 -13.54 52.97 -17.81
CA LYS A 412 -14.82 52.90 -17.06
C LYS A 412 -16.14 53.45 -17.67
N ASN A 413 -17.17 52.58 -17.77
CA ASN A 413 -18.58 52.73 -17.30
C ASN A 413 -19.45 51.57 -17.89
N GLY A 414 -20.61 51.12 -17.37
CA GLY A 414 -21.32 51.36 -16.10
C GLY A 414 -22.83 50.94 -16.12
N VAL A 415 -23.41 50.59 -14.94
CA VAL A 415 -24.86 50.76 -14.55
C VAL A 415 -25.99 49.78 -15.03
N GLN A 416 -26.48 48.91 -14.11
CA GLN A 416 -27.90 48.47 -13.83
C GLN A 416 -28.73 47.78 -14.97
N LYS A 417 -29.98 47.24 -14.89
CA LYS A 417 -31.16 47.08 -13.96
C LYS A 417 -32.06 45.91 -14.52
N LYS A 418 -33.08 45.25 -13.90
CA LYS A 418 -33.74 45.25 -12.56
C LYS A 418 -34.08 43.81 -12.05
N ALA A 419 -35.34 43.46 -11.71
CA ALA A 419 -35.77 42.27 -10.90
C ALA A 419 -37.30 41.96 -10.94
N GLU A 420 -37.78 40.98 -10.12
CA GLU A 420 -39.19 40.57 -9.75
C GLU A 420 -39.97 39.67 -10.76
N ASN A 421 -41.06 38.91 -10.50
CA ASN A 421 -41.93 38.48 -9.35
C ASN A 421 -42.85 37.26 -9.78
N SER A 422 -43.71 36.54 -9.03
CA SER A 422 -43.97 36.31 -7.58
C SER A 422 -45.08 35.23 -7.28
N ILE A 423 -44.80 34.22 -6.43
CA ILE A 423 -45.69 33.56 -5.41
C ILE A 423 -46.97 32.75 -5.86
N VAL A 424 -47.40 31.78 -5.02
CA VAL A 424 -48.79 31.31 -4.67
C VAL A 424 -49.03 29.76 -4.73
N THR A 425 -49.98 29.30 -3.89
CA THR A 425 -50.32 27.95 -3.36
C THR A 425 -51.30 27.14 -4.28
N GLU A 426 -51.97 26.01 -3.95
CA GLU A 426 -52.19 25.25 -2.69
C GLU A 426 -52.60 23.75 -2.92
N ASN A 427 -52.97 23.05 -1.82
CA ASN A 427 -53.34 21.63 -1.71
C ASN A 427 -54.61 21.19 -2.48
N THR A 428 -54.70 19.90 -2.87
CA THR A 428 -55.66 18.91 -2.31
C THR A 428 -55.50 17.49 -2.90
N ASN A 429 -56.09 16.50 -2.24
CA ASN A 429 -56.18 15.07 -2.61
C ASN A 429 -57.50 14.55 -1.97
N PRO A 430 -58.29 13.63 -2.59
CA PRO A 430 -58.11 12.21 -2.23
C PRO A 430 -58.58 11.16 -3.28
N GLU A 431 -58.50 9.89 -2.85
CA GLU A 431 -59.21 8.67 -3.32
C GLU A 431 -58.74 7.89 -4.58
N LYS A 432 -59.12 6.59 -4.56
CA LYS A 432 -58.86 5.53 -5.57
C LYS A 432 -60.13 4.67 -5.69
N PRO A 433 -60.37 4.03 -6.85
CA PRO A 433 -60.42 2.56 -6.79
C PRO A 433 -59.85 1.79 -8.01
N LYS A 434 -59.30 0.61 -7.69
CA LYS A 434 -59.27 -0.66 -8.46
C LYS A 434 -58.81 -0.71 -9.94
N GLN A 435 -57.59 -1.27 -10.10
CA GLN A 435 -57.24 -2.39 -10.98
C GLN A 435 -57.66 -2.41 -12.47
N ALA A 436 -56.66 -2.27 -13.35
CA ALA A 436 -56.51 -3.06 -14.57
C ALA A 436 -55.00 -3.25 -14.85
N ALA A 437 -54.60 -4.33 -15.53
CA ALA A 437 -53.22 -4.57 -15.97
C ALA A 437 -53.24 -4.91 -17.47
N PRO A 438 -52.39 -4.24 -18.29
CA PRO A 438 -51.22 -4.91 -18.88
C PRO A 438 -50.06 -3.92 -19.15
N PRO A 439 -49.10 -4.24 -20.05
CA PRO A 439 -48.13 -5.33 -20.01
C PRO A 439 -46.73 -4.82 -19.58
N GLY A 440 -45.74 -5.72 -19.49
CA GLY A 440 -44.44 -5.43 -18.88
C GLY A 440 -43.57 -4.40 -19.62
N LYS A 441 -42.91 -3.52 -18.84
CA LYS A 441 -41.69 -2.79 -19.22
C LYS A 441 -40.72 -2.77 -18.04
N THR A 442 -39.58 -3.43 -18.19
CA THR A 442 -38.54 -3.51 -17.15
C THR A 442 -37.80 -2.17 -17.01
N LYS A 443 -38.33 -1.25 -16.21
CA LYS A 443 -37.55 -0.09 -15.75
C LYS A 443 -36.63 -0.54 -14.61
N GLN A 444 -35.32 -0.49 -14.85
CA GLN A 444 -34.35 -0.50 -13.75
C GLN A 444 -34.68 0.66 -12.81
N LYS A 445 -34.94 0.33 -11.53
CA LYS A 445 -35.17 1.31 -10.49
C LYS A 445 -33.81 1.84 -10.05
N MET A 446 -33.42 3.03 -10.51
CA MET A 446 -32.23 3.70 -9.99
C MET A 446 -32.37 3.84 -8.46
N MET A 447 -31.45 3.22 -7.72
CA MET A 447 -31.27 3.51 -6.30
C MET A 447 -30.88 4.98 -6.13
N LYS A 448 -31.36 5.63 -5.06
CA LYS A 448 -30.88 6.96 -4.70
C LYS A 448 -29.71 6.80 -3.73
N TYR A 449 -28.68 7.62 -3.89
CA TYR A 449 -27.47 7.58 -3.05
C TYR A 449 -27.74 7.72 -1.54
N ALA A 450 -28.87 8.30 -1.14
CA ALA A 450 -29.29 8.41 0.26
C ALA A 450 -29.71 7.07 0.90
N ASP A 451 -30.04 6.04 0.11
CA ASP A 451 -30.57 4.76 0.60
C ASP A 451 -29.45 3.78 1.07
N LEU A 452 -28.18 4.21 1.08
CA LEU A 452 -26.99 3.36 1.27
C LEU A 452 -26.23 3.56 2.58
N PHE A 453 -26.50 4.63 3.33
CA PHE A 453 -25.62 5.08 4.42
C PHE A 453 -26.38 5.45 5.69
N SER A 454 -26.18 4.66 6.74
CA SER A 454 -26.25 5.13 8.12
C SER A 454 -24.85 5.07 8.75
N ASP A 455 -24.78 5.60 9.97
CA ASP A 455 -23.69 5.43 10.95
C ASP A 455 -22.54 6.46 10.91
N ASP A 456 -21.71 6.38 11.95
CA ASP A 456 -21.10 7.46 12.74
C ASP A 456 -20.28 8.57 12.01
N LEU A 457 -20.27 9.75 12.65
CA LEU A 457 -19.48 10.94 12.31
C LEU A 457 -18.22 11.11 13.17
N SER A 458 -17.98 10.23 14.15
CA SER A 458 -16.79 10.25 15.03
C SER A 458 -15.45 10.14 14.27
N ASP A 459 -15.41 9.39 13.17
CA ASP A 459 -14.25 9.26 12.26
C ASP A 459 -14.27 10.30 11.12
N LEU A 460 -14.56 11.57 11.42
CA LEU A 460 -14.34 12.69 10.50
C LEU A 460 -12.87 13.15 10.60
N PRO A 461 -12.13 13.26 9.47
CA PRO A 461 -10.95 14.11 9.44
C PRO A 461 -11.38 15.57 9.65
N ASP A 462 -10.56 16.35 10.37
CA ASP A 462 -10.69 17.81 10.40
C ASP A 462 -10.42 18.38 9.00
N LEU A 463 -11.48 18.44 8.20
CA LEU A 463 -11.50 19.09 6.88
C LEU A 463 -11.56 20.60 7.10
N ILE A 464 -10.38 21.17 7.35
CA ILE A 464 -10.15 22.60 7.50
C ILE A 464 -10.71 23.34 6.27
N LEU A 465 -11.47 24.41 6.55
CA LEU A 465 -12.13 25.30 5.58
C LEU A 465 -11.24 26.48 5.19
#